data_AF-A0A9D4M7G6-F1
#
_entry.id   AF-A0A9D4M7G6-F1
#
_cell.length_a   1.000
_cell.length_b   1.000
_cell.length_c   1.000
_cell.angle_alpha   90.00
_cell.angle_beta   90.00
_cell.angle_gamma   90.00
#
_symmetry.space_group_name_H-M   'P 1'
#
loop_
_entity.id
_entity.type
_entity.pdbx_description
1 polymer ?
#
loop_
_entity_poly.entity_id
_entity_poly.type
_entity_poly.pdbx_seq_one_letter_code
_entity_poly.pdbx_strand_id
1 'polypeptide(L)'
;MNAVKELQRKHLNQKKSKNNGSGHDKKEREQSPTEQKLEVNTDIVDKAYRSDTTLKTLLTGDSILSGINRRGLNTNTNITTLPGRKIRDIRLALDSWGMKKYENVIIYIDGNDMAEGSNCYMNLMDITALYTCAQLSQDEMQM
;
A
#
# COMPACT_ATOMS: atom_id res chain seq x y z
N MET A 1 -20.68 25.94 -24.43
CA MET A 1 -21.54 24.99 -23.68
C MET A 1 -21.93 23.79 -24.56
N ASN A 2 -20.97 23.00 -25.09
CA ASN A 2 -21.33 21.86 -25.97
C ASN A 2 -20.33 20.68 -26.05
N ALA A 3 -19.27 20.63 -25.23
CA ALA A 3 -18.34 19.48 -25.23
C ALA A 3 -18.82 18.30 -24.35
N VAL A 4 -19.65 18.57 -23.34
CA VAL A 4 -20.09 17.55 -22.36
C VAL A 4 -21.17 16.61 -22.92
N LYS A 5 -22.01 17.09 -23.85
CA LYS A 5 -23.07 16.28 -24.48
C LYS A 5 -22.52 15.26 -25.49
N GLU A 6 -21.31 15.48 -26.02
CA GLU A 6 -20.73 14.59 -27.04
C GLU A 6 -20.05 13.35 -26.43
N LEU A 7 -19.49 13.48 -25.22
CA LEU A 7 -18.88 12.36 -24.48
C LEU A 7 -19.89 11.35 -23.93
N GLN A 8 -21.12 11.78 -23.62
CA GLN A 8 -22.21 10.87 -23.18
C GLN A 8 -22.81 10.05 -24.34
N ARG A 9 -22.73 10.54 -25.59
CA ARG A 9 -23.20 9.79 -26.78
C ARG A 9 -22.29 8.63 -27.15
N LYS A 10 -20.97 8.76 -26.95
CA LYS A 10 -20.00 7.70 -27.27
C LYS A 10 -20.07 6.50 -26.31
N HIS A 11 -20.46 6.71 -25.05
CA HIS A 11 -20.60 5.62 -24.07
C HIS A 11 -21.89 4.79 -24.21
N LEU A 12 -22.92 5.31 -24.91
CA LEU A 12 -24.20 4.61 -25.07
C LEU A 12 -24.23 3.66 -26.28
N ASN A 13 -23.33 3.83 -27.26
CA ASN A 13 -23.29 3.00 -28.47
C ASN A 13 -22.38 1.76 -28.38
N GLN A 14 -21.63 1.56 -27.30
CA GLN A 14 -20.82 0.34 -27.10
C GLN A 14 -21.54 -0.79 -26.35
N LYS A 15 -22.77 -0.57 -25.86
CA LYS A 15 -23.54 -1.58 -25.10
C LYS A 15 -24.69 -2.26 -25.86
N LYS A 16 -24.75 -2.15 -27.19
CA LYS A 16 -25.70 -2.91 -28.01
C LYS A 16 -25.01 -3.55 -29.21
N SER A 17 -24.36 -4.68 -28.97
CA SER A 17 -24.21 -5.71 -30.00
C SER A 17 -24.05 -7.08 -29.35
N LYS A 18 -25.19 -7.72 -29.08
CA LYS A 18 -25.32 -9.17 -28.98
C LYS A 18 -26.40 -9.59 -30.00
N ASN A 19 -26.05 -10.62 -30.77
CA ASN A 19 -26.93 -11.59 -31.45
C ASN A 19 -27.62 -11.21 -32.77
N ASN A 20 -27.13 -11.75 -33.91
CA ASN A 20 -27.68 -12.93 -34.64
C ASN A 20 -27.47 -12.88 -36.18
N GLY A 21 -27.18 -14.04 -36.78
CA GLY A 21 -27.22 -14.32 -38.25
C GLY A 21 -25.99 -15.11 -38.72
N SER A 22 -26.00 -16.45 -38.77
CA SER A 22 -26.55 -17.38 -39.79
C SER A 22 -25.80 -17.38 -41.15
N GLY A 23 -25.22 -18.52 -41.53
CA GLY A 23 -24.77 -18.79 -42.91
C GLY A 23 -23.65 -19.83 -43.01
N HIS A 24 -23.96 -21.03 -43.52
CA HIS A 24 -23.05 -22.10 -43.93
C HIS A 24 -22.21 -21.70 -45.16
N ASP A 25 -20.91 -22.01 -45.21
CA ASP A 25 -20.31 -22.99 -46.16
C ASP A 25 -18.77 -23.14 -46.06
N LYS A 26 -18.36 -24.40 -45.81
CA LYS A 26 -17.17 -25.21 -46.21
C LYS A 26 -15.70 -24.72 -46.19
N LYS A 27 -14.86 -25.68 -45.72
CA LYS A 27 -13.40 -25.92 -45.87
C LYS A 27 -12.51 -24.99 -45.00
N GLU A 28 -11.53 -25.44 -44.22
CA GLU A 28 -10.57 -26.56 -44.33
C GLU A 28 -10.02 -26.96 -42.92
N ARG A 29 -9.40 -28.15 -42.82
CA ARG A 29 -8.75 -28.70 -41.60
C ARG A 29 -7.65 -27.75 -41.08
N GLU A 30 -7.58 -27.57 -39.76
CA GLU A 30 -6.31 -27.62 -39.00
C GLU A 30 -6.53 -27.65 -37.47
N GLN A 31 -6.09 -28.78 -36.89
CA GLN A 31 -5.49 -29.02 -35.56
C GLN A 31 -6.00 -28.29 -34.31
N SER A 32 -6.49 -29.11 -33.37
CA SER A 32 -6.85 -28.78 -31.98
C SER A 32 -5.68 -28.22 -31.15
N PRO A 33 -5.85 -27.10 -30.44
CA PRO A 33 -4.96 -26.74 -29.34
C PRO A 33 -5.49 -27.38 -28.04
N THR A 34 -4.66 -28.23 -27.46
CA THR A 34 -4.83 -28.88 -26.15
C THR A 34 -5.15 -27.85 -25.07
N GLU A 35 -6.29 -27.99 -24.40
CA GLU A 35 -6.60 -27.25 -23.17
C GLU A 35 -5.57 -27.61 -22.09
N GLN A 36 -4.54 -26.78 -21.94
CA GLN A 36 -3.67 -26.85 -20.78
C GLN A 36 -4.42 -26.28 -19.58
N LYS A 37 -5.06 -27.18 -18.83
CA LYS A 37 -5.58 -26.92 -17.49
C LYS A 37 -4.42 -26.48 -16.61
N LEU A 38 -4.31 -25.17 -16.38
CA LEU A 38 -3.36 -24.58 -15.46
C LEU A 38 -3.81 -24.96 -14.03
N GLU A 39 -3.27 -26.04 -13.49
CA GLU A 39 -3.43 -26.33 -12.06
C GLU A 39 -2.59 -25.35 -11.27
N VAL A 40 -3.23 -24.26 -10.84
CA VAL A 40 -2.68 -23.32 -9.87
C VAL A 40 -2.52 -24.08 -8.56
N ASN A 41 -1.27 -24.43 -8.26
CA ASN A 41 -0.89 -25.16 -7.06
C ASN A 41 -1.02 -24.22 -5.84
N THR A 42 -2.20 -24.17 -5.24
CA THR A 42 -2.54 -23.30 -4.09
C THR A 42 -1.73 -23.62 -2.84
N ASP A 43 -1.15 -24.82 -2.76
CA ASP A 43 -0.40 -25.30 -1.59
C ASP A 43 0.94 -24.58 -1.40
N ILE A 44 1.48 -23.96 -2.46
CA ILE A 44 2.71 -23.14 -2.39
C ILE A 44 2.39 -21.74 -1.83
N VAL A 45 1.18 -21.23 -2.08
CA VAL A 45 0.71 -19.93 -1.58
C VAL A 45 0.45 -19.99 -0.08
N ASP A 46 -0.10 -21.11 0.41
CA ASP A 46 -0.40 -21.29 1.83
C ASP A 46 0.85 -21.50 2.71
N LYS A 47 1.92 -22.11 2.18
CA LYS A 47 3.18 -22.28 2.95
C LYS A 47 3.96 -20.98 3.12
N ALA A 48 3.87 -20.04 2.18
CA ALA A 48 4.42 -18.69 2.36
C ALA A 48 3.61 -17.85 3.37
N TYR A 49 2.33 -18.18 3.56
CA TYR A 49 1.45 -17.52 4.54
C TYR A 49 1.61 -18.04 5.97
N ARG A 50 2.25 -19.21 6.13
CA ARG A 50 2.39 -19.94 7.40
C ARG A 50 3.80 -19.88 8.00
N SER A 51 4.66 -18.96 7.57
CA SER A 51 5.83 -18.64 8.37
C SER A 51 5.38 -17.81 9.57
N ASP A 52 5.25 -18.50 10.70
CA ASP A 52 4.97 -18.02 12.06
C ASP A 52 6.01 -17.01 12.60
N THR A 53 6.77 -16.35 11.72
CA THR A 53 7.66 -15.23 12.04
C THR A 53 6.85 -13.94 11.93
N THR A 54 6.19 -13.67 13.04
CA THR A 54 5.29 -12.56 13.39
C THR A 54 6.00 -11.21 13.42
N LEU A 55 6.72 -10.88 12.34
CA LEU A 55 7.44 -9.62 12.22
C LEU A 55 6.44 -8.45 12.18
N LYS A 56 6.30 -7.73 13.30
CA LYS A 56 5.33 -6.65 13.46
C LYS A 56 5.91 -5.36 12.87
N THR A 57 5.31 -4.88 11.79
CA THR A 57 5.66 -3.60 11.18
C THR A 57 4.72 -2.51 11.67
N LEU A 58 5.26 -1.36 12.10
CA LEU A 58 4.52 -0.13 12.29
C LEU A 58 4.76 0.80 11.10
N LEU A 59 3.71 1.23 10.43
CA LEU A 59 3.71 2.35 9.50
C LEU A 59 3.02 3.53 10.17
N THR A 60 3.74 4.62 10.41
CA THR A 60 3.19 5.80 11.11
C THR A 60 3.60 7.12 10.47
N GLY A 61 2.79 8.16 10.68
CA GLY A 61 2.99 9.43 10.00
C GLY A 61 1.76 10.30 9.98
N ASP A 62 1.78 11.33 9.14
CA ASP A 62 0.70 12.31 9.02
C ASP A 62 -0.52 11.79 8.21
N SER A 63 -1.43 12.72 7.89
CA SER A 63 -2.66 12.47 7.14
C SER A 63 -2.46 11.81 5.77
N ILE A 64 -1.27 11.84 5.17
CA ILE A 64 -1.03 11.15 3.89
C ILE A 64 -1.25 9.64 4.03
N LEU A 65 -1.00 9.09 5.23
CA LEU A 65 -1.20 7.67 5.49
C LEU A 65 -2.68 7.27 5.60
N SER A 66 -3.62 8.20 5.81
CA SER A 66 -5.04 7.86 5.95
C SER A 66 -5.64 7.32 4.64
N GLY A 67 -5.00 7.62 3.50
CA GLY A 67 -5.42 7.15 2.18
C GLY A 67 -4.82 5.81 1.76
N ILE A 68 -3.95 5.21 2.58
CA ILE A 68 -3.26 3.98 2.19
C ILE A 68 -4.22 2.80 2.21
N ASN A 69 -4.34 2.14 1.05
CA ASN A 69 -5.03 0.87 0.94
C ASN A 69 -4.17 -0.24 1.55
N ARG A 70 -4.76 -1.06 2.43
CA ARG A 70 -4.06 -2.20 3.05
C ARG A 70 -3.83 -3.36 2.09
N ARG A 71 -4.49 -3.37 0.92
CA ARG A 71 -4.26 -4.36 -0.13
C ARG A 71 -2.81 -4.30 -0.62
N GLY A 72 -2.10 -5.41 -0.50
CA GLY A 72 -0.68 -5.51 -0.87
C GLY A 72 0.28 -5.20 0.28
N LEU A 73 -0.22 -4.78 1.44
CA LEU A 73 0.60 -4.74 2.66
C LEU A 73 0.65 -6.12 3.31
N ASN A 74 1.73 -6.37 4.05
CA ASN A 74 1.82 -7.52 4.93
C ASN A 74 0.70 -7.47 5.98
N THR A 75 0.10 -8.62 6.30
CA THR A 75 -0.97 -8.76 7.31
C THR A 75 -0.53 -8.33 8.70
N ASN A 76 0.77 -8.39 9.00
CA ASN A 76 1.36 -7.95 10.27
C ASN A 76 1.76 -6.46 10.28
N THR A 77 1.28 -5.65 9.33
CA THR A 77 1.49 -4.20 9.31
C THR A 77 0.37 -3.46 10.04
N ASN A 78 0.75 -2.79 11.13
CA ASN A 78 -0.08 -1.81 11.82
C ASN A 78 0.14 -0.42 11.23
N ILE A 79 -0.94 0.24 10.82
CA ILE A 79 -0.90 1.61 10.32
C ILE A 79 -1.48 2.52 11.40
N THR A 80 -0.72 3.54 11.79
CA THR A 80 -1.19 4.60 12.69
C THR A 80 -1.04 5.93 11.99
N THR A 81 -2.07 6.77 12.08
CA THR A 81 -2.07 8.09 11.44
C THR A 81 -2.21 9.14 12.52
N LEU A 82 -1.39 10.18 12.45
CA LEU A 82 -1.37 11.32 13.34
C LEU A 82 -1.53 12.61 12.50
N PRO A 83 -2.77 12.96 12.10
CA PRO A 83 -3.03 14.09 11.21
C PRO A 83 -2.51 15.42 11.76
N GLY A 84 -1.91 16.23 10.88
CA GLY A 84 -1.37 17.56 11.22
C GLY A 84 -0.19 17.56 12.19
N ARG A 85 0.36 16.37 12.54
CA ARG A 85 1.46 16.26 13.49
C ARG A 85 2.80 16.50 12.83
N LYS A 86 3.69 17.10 13.62
CA LYS A 86 5.06 17.41 13.28
C LYS A 86 6.01 16.29 13.67
N ILE A 87 7.25 16.33 13.20
CA ILE A 87 8.30 15.36 13.54
C ILE A 87 8.39 15.13 15.06
N ARG A 88 8.36 16.21 15.85
CA ARG A 88 8.43 16.15 17.31
C ARG A 88 7.26 15.42 17.96
N ASP A 89 6.05 15.61 17.45
CA ASP A 89 4.85 14.95 17.97
C ASP A 89 4.92 13.44 17.70
N ILE A 90 5.39 13.05 16.50
CA ILE A 90 5.59 11.65 16.15
C ILE A 90 6.60 11.01 17.10
N ARG A 91 7.72 11.68 17.39
CA ARG A 91 8.72 11.18 18.36
C ARG A 91 8.09 10.87 19.73
N LEU A 92 7.31 11.81 20.28
CA LEU A 92 6.62 11.60 21.56
C LEU A 92 5.61 10.45 21.51
N ALA A 93 4.92 10.29 20.38
CA ALA A 93 3.97 9.20 20.20
C ALA A 93 4.69 7.84 20.16
N LEU A 94 5.81 7.73 19.45
CA LEU A 94 6.62 6.51 19.38
C LEU A 94 7.07 6.06 20.78
N ASP A 95 7.57 7.00 21.60
CA ASP A 95 7.97 6.71 22.98
C ASP A 95 6.80 6.12 23.79
N SER A 96 5.58 6.63 23.59
CA SER A 96 4.39 6.15 24.31
C SER A 96 3.86 4.78 23.83
N TRP A 97 4.15 4.39 22.58
CA TRP A 97 3.57 3.19 21.97
C TRP A 97 4.30 1.89 22.33
N GLY A 98 5.46 1.99 22.97
CA GLY A 98 6.29 0.84 23.30
C GLY A 98 6.85 0.19 22.05
N MET A 99 7.92 0.78 21.51
CA MET A 99 8.52 0.41 20.22
C MET A 99 9.10 -1.01 20.18
N LYS A 100 9.38 -1.61 21.33
CA LYS A 100 9.96 -2.96 21.48
C LYS A 100 9.14 -4.08 20.85
N LYS A 101 7.85 -3.86 20.62
CA LYS A 101 6.96 -4.86 20.00
C LYS A 101 6.97 -4.81 18.47
N TYR A 102 7.68 -3.87 17.87
CA TYR A 102 7.80 -3.71 16.43
C TYR A 102 9.24 -3.95 16.00
N GLU A 103 9.40 -4.66 14.91
CA GLU A 103 10.72 -4.93 14.33
C GLU A 103 11.07 -3.96 13.23
N ASN A 104 10.04 -3.52 12.50
CA ASN A 104 10.17 -2.52 11.44
C ASN A 104 9.28 -1.34 11.78
N VAL A 105 9.84 -0.14 11.66
CA VAL A 105 9.12 1.11 11.88
C VAL A 105 9.36 1.99 10.67
N ILE A 106 8.30 2.21 9.89
CA ILE A 106 8.31 3.05 8.71
C ILE A 106 7.60 4.35 9.09
N ILE A 107 8.28 5.47 8.88
CA ILE A 107 7.81 6.78 9.34
C ILE A 107 7.71 7.72 8.14
N TYR A 108 6.52 8.29 7.93
CA TYR A 108 6.27 9.33 6.95
C TYR A 108 5.99 10.66 7.67
N ILE A 109 6.87 11.63 7.50
CA ILE A 109 6.89 12.89 8.28
C ILE A 109 7.31 14.06 7.39
N ASP A 110 7.53 15.22 8.01
CA ASP A 110 8.07 16.45 7.43
C ASP A 110 7.09 17.29 6.60
N GLY A 111 6.02 16.68 6.08
CA GLY A 111 5.00 17.40 5.28
C GLY A 111 4.43 18.64 5.99
N ASN A 112 4.08 18.51 7.27
CA ASN A 112 3.52 19.61 8.06
C ASN A 112 4.60 20.62 8.50
N ASP A 113 5.78 20.15 8.92
CA ASP A 113 6.89 21.01 9.34
C ASP A 113 7.34 21.94 8.19
N MET A 114 7.46 21.39 6.99
CA MET A 114 7.79 22.14 5.77
C MET A 114 6.69 23.13 5.38
N ALA A 115 5.42 22.75 5.49
CA ALA A 115 4.28 23.62 5.18
C ALA A 115 4.22 24.86 6.10
N GLU A 116 4.71 24.74 7.33
CA GLU A 116 4.78 25.84 8.29
C GLU A 116 6.08 26.68 8.19
N GLY A 117 6.91 26.40 7.19
CA GLY A 117 8.13 27.17 6.94
C GLY A 117 9.31 26.78 7.82
N SER A 118 9.29 25.60 8.44
CA SER A 118 10.50 25.05 9.05
C SER A 118 11.56 24.84 7.99
N ASN A 119 12.81 25.16 8.32
CA ASN A 119 13.91 24.91 7.39
C ASN A 119 14.36 23.44 7.48
N CYS A 120 14.92 22.94 6.38
CA CYS A 120 15.35 21.55 6.26
C CYS A 120 16.41 21.15 7.29
N TYR A 121 17.25 22.09 7.75
CA TYR A 121 18.28 21.81 8.74
C TYR A 121 17.67 21.46 10.10
N MET A 122 16.69 22.25 10.56
CA MET A 122 15.97 21.97 11.81
C MET A 122 15.19 20.66 11.73
N ASN A 123 14.55 20.38 10.60
CA ASN A 123 13.82 19.13 10.40
C ASN A 123 14.77 17.93 10.43
N LEU A 124 15.96 18.06 9.83
CA LEU A 124 16.98 17.01 9.88
C LEU A 124 17.50 16.76 11.30
N MET A 125 17.68 17.80 12.11
CA MET A 125 18.03 17.64 13.52
C MET A 125 16.94 16.90 14.29
N ASP A 126 15.67 17.26 14.09
CA ASP A 126 14.55 16.60 14.76
C ASP A 126 14.39 15.13 14.29
N ILE A 127 14.63 14.83 13.01
CA ILE A 127 14.67 13.46 12.47
C ILE A 127 15.80 12.66 13.10
N THR A 128 16.98 13.27 13.26
CA THR A 128 18.14 12.61 13.89
C THR A 128 17.85 12.27 15.35
N ALA A 129 17.20 13.18 16.08
CA ALA A 129 16.77 12.93 17.46
C ALA A 129 15.72 11.80 17.53
N LEU A 130 14.75 11.80 16.61
CA LEU A 130 13.76 10.73 16.49
C LEU A 130 14.40 9.37 16.22
N TYR A 131 15.37 9.30 15.29
CA TYR A 131 16.12 8.07 15.02
C TYR A 131 16.87 7.57 16.25
N THR A 132 17.54 8.48 16.98
CA THR A 132 18.29 8.13 18.19
C THR A 132 17.37 7.56 19.28
N CYS A 133 16.19 8.16 19.50
CA CYS A 133 15.18 7.63 20.43
C CYS A 133 14.70 6.22 20.03
N ALA A 134 14.46 6.02 18.73
CA ALA A 134 14.02 4.74 18.21
C ALA A 134 15.10 3.64 18.37
N GLN A 135 16.38 3.98 18.14
CA GLN A 135 17.49 3.04 18.26
C GLN A 135 17.76 2.65 19.73
N LEU A 136 17.82 3.62 20.65
CA LEU A 136 18.03 3.35 22.07
C LEU A 136 16.95 2.42 22.64
N SER A 137 15.71 2.60 22.18
CA SER A 137 14.59 1.74 22.57
C SER A 137 14.76 0.27 22.12
N GLN A 138 15.54 0.01 21.07
CA GLN A 138 15.84 -1.33 20.55
C GLN A 138 17.08 -1.95 21.19
N ASP A 139 18.12 -1.16 21.51
CA ASP A 139 19.37 -1.68 22.08
C ASP A 139 19.20 -2.15 23.54
N GLU A 140 18.28 -1.55 24.31
CA GLU A 140 17.86 -2.07 25.62
C GLU A 140 17.29 -3.50 25.58
N MET A 141 17.03 -4.06 24.39
CA MET A 141 16.47 -5.40 24.20
C MET A 141 17.55 -6.50 24.13
N GLN A 142 18.82 -6.13 23.96
CA GLN A 142 19.95 -7.07 23.85
C GLN A 142 20.73 -7.26 25.17
N MET A 143 20.33 -6.55 26.23
CA MET A 143 20.88 -6.70 27.59
C MET A 143 19.90 -7.45 28.49
#